data_AF-A0A9P1G3J6-F1
#
_entry.id   AF-A0A9P1G3J6-F1
#
_cell.length_a   1.000
_cell.length_b   1.000
_cell.length_c   1.000
_cell.angle_alpha   90.00
_cell.angle_beta   90.00
_cell.angle_gamma   90.00
#
_symmetry.space_group_name_H-M   'P 1'
#
loop_
_entity.id
_entity.type
_entity.pdbx_description
1 polymer ?
#
loop_
_entity_poly.entity_id
_entity_poly.type
_entity_poly.pdbx_seq_one_letter_code
_entity_poly.pdbx_strand_id
1 'polypeptide(L)'
;MKSLKLLLVLSMAWAARQAPQCDENAMLQAESPRPRGYRRRPRSSRSFALPLGYTILGPGRQVVARLLLPITVPCPAELRVTMGDRKQLVPVRVRAEPHFGIHGAWFTEGQRFQHLTGTNYAFANPISPFAYEDRVCEAPFVPEFLGEGIVAAFQLQDGSSVKVPMPARQPKRFLVMGDTGLRIKAKNDGWCSEKLRNPKNLYGGKTCPLESLLSNYNASLVDGLFQSNSNRADPALNGWPFEEVCERVWKSSRRGDVMVHVGDYLYSHNECPFPFPDQPPAGEERVFGDCTGVGDDWGDTSAGWIREFFGPARDLLRRLPWIVLRGNHEECARSGHGWFRYLEPRPSESFVGGGDINAPYCVTGSNSYNVEFDHDNWLVVDTSSVAGEEISIDHYTMEEYTKMDAEAAGTAPVLSLDNCDTKPASGDDHIAKFQQLTQLSNSASRQWLASHRPLFGLTFQDHGSGGQLYSFQCQLSDTLAKSAISLPNVAAVVSGHFHGWQLVEFQETRPAQLVVGNSGTQLATPRDGSPNGIFRAHGRPLLGQNISHSPTVGEFGWSLLDVSGETNPKMSAFFLADEDFESTPEIHRTLVRRTLQLNETWAR
;
A
#
# COMPACT_ATOMS: atom_id res chain seq x y z
N MET A 1 33.17 -67.74 -34.05
CA MET A 1 32.39 -68.00 -35.28
C MET A 1 31.95 -66.67 -35.88
N LYS A 2 32.41 -66.43 -37.12
CA LYS A 2 31.92 -65.57 -38.22
C LYS A 2 31.16 -64.24 -37.98
N SER A 3 31.77 -63.23 -38.58
CA SER A 3 31.37 -61.95 -39.16
C SER A 3 29.98 -61.75 -39.82
N LEU A 4 29.63 -60.46 -39.90
CA LEU A 4 29.10 -59.67 -41.04
C LEU A 4 27.58 -59.44 -41.27
N LYS A 5 27.29 -58.13 -41.47
CA LYS A 5 26.19 -57.40 -42.13
C LYS A 5 25.21 -58.18 -43.02
N LEU A 6 23.95 -57.74 -43.02
CA LEU A 6 23.07 -57.80 -44.19
C LEU A 6 22.24 -56.52 -44.35
N LEU A 7 22.25 -56.00 -45.57
CA LEU A 7 21.44 -54.91 -46.11
C LEU A 7 20.84 -55.51 -47.40
N LEU A 8 19.52 -55.47 -47.60
CA LEU A 8 18.95 -55.61 -48.93
C LEU A 8 17.55 -54.99 -49.04
N VAL A 9 17.34 -54.42 -50.23
CA VAL A 9 16.24 -53.63 -50.78
C VAL A 9 15.40 -54.49 -51.71
N LEU A 10 14.09 -54.22 -51.86
CA LEU A 10 13.19 -54.45 -53.02
C LEU A 10 11.83 -53.78 -52.68
N SER A 11 11.01 -53.15 -53.54
CA SER A 11 11.01 -52.81 -54.97
C SER A 11 9.76 -51.97 -55.35
N MET A 12 9.93 -51.01 -56.27
CA MET A 12 9.06 -50.55 -57.40
C MET A 12 7.54 -50.22 -57.26
N ALA A 13 7.22 -48.92 -57.51
CA ALA A 13 6.46 -48.32 -58.65
C ALA A 13 5.14 -48.98 -59.16
N TRP A 14 4.09 -48.33 -59.70
CA TRP A 14 3.59 -46.95 -59.94
C TRP A 14 2.19 -47.12 -60.60
N ALA A 15 1.21 -46.26 -60.34
CA ALA A 15 0.10 -45.99 -61.29
C ALA A 15 -0.65 -44.70 -60.92
N ALA A 16 -0.64 -43.75 -61.85
CA ALA A 16 -1.25 -42.43 -61.79
C ALA A 16 -2.77 -42.43 -62.08
N ARG A 17 -3.48 -41.38 -61.62
CA ARG A 17 -4.69 -40.83 -62.27
C ARG A 17 -4.94 -39.36 -61.86
N GLN A 18 -4.74 -38.49 -62.86
CA GLN A 18 -5.32 -37.18 -63.23
C GLN A 18 -6.03 -36.26 -62.21
N ALA A 19 -5.63 -34.99 -62.25
CA ALA A 19 -6.25 -33.82 -61.66
C ALA A 19 -7.36 -33.21 -62.55
N PRO A 20 -8.33 -32.47 -61.96
CA PRO A 20 -9.05 -31.41 -62.64
C PRO A 20 -8.51 -30.01 -62.27
N GLN A 21 -8.45 -29.15 -63.28
CA GLN A 21 -8.13 -27.71 -63.22
C GLN A 21 -9.07 -26.95 -62.27
N CYS A 22 -8.54 -25.95 -61.56
CA CYS A 22 -9.31 -24.87 -60.94
C CYS A 22 -8.62 -23.53 -61.22
N ASP A 23 -9.21 -22.82 -62.18
CA ASP A 23 -9.40 -21.37 -62.36
C ASP A 23 -8.39 -20.36 -61.77
N GLU A 24 -7.80 -19.55 -62.64
CA GLU A 24 -6.70 -18.59 -62.39
C GLU A 24 -7.17 -17.14 -62.08
N ASN A 25 -8.42 -16.92 -61.64
CA ASN A 25 -8.95 -15.55 -61.47
C ASN A 25 -9.32 -15.12 -60.04
N ALA A 26 -8.73 -15.73 -59.01
CA ALA A 26 -8.91 -15.29 -57.61
C ALA A 26 -7.60 -14.84 -56.95
N MET A 27 -6.82 -14.01 -57.64
CA MET A 27 -5.76 -13.20 -57.01
C MET A 27 -6.27 -11.79 -56.78
N LEU A 28 -6.70 -11.48 -55.55
CA LEU A 28 -6.60 -10.18 -54.88
C LEU A 28 -7.17 -10.38 -53.46
N GLN A 29 -6.38 -9.97 -52.45
CA GLN A 29 -6.58 -10.10 -50.99
C GLN A 29 -5.80 -11.23 -50.31
N ALA A 30 -4.49 -11.01 -50.14
CA ALA A 30 -3.69 -11.70 -49.13
C ALA A 30 -3.59 -10.81 -47.88
N GLU A 31 -4.33 -11.14 -46.83
CA GLU A 31 -4.10 -10.64 -45.47
C GLU A 31 -3.04 -11.49 -44.75
N SER A 32 -2.16 -10.82 -44.00
CA SER A 32 -1.07 -11.35 -43.17
C SER A 32 -1.56 -12.33 -42.07
N PRO A 33 -0.76 -13.36 -41.67
CA PRO A 33 -1.15 -14.31 -40.64
C PRO A 33 -1.14 -13.69 -39.24
N ARG A 34 -2.28 -13.73 -38.54
CA ARG A 34 -2.45 -13.30 -37.15
C ARG A 34 -1.71 -14.24 -36.16
N PRO A 35 -1.03 -13.73 -35.11
CA PRO A 35 -0.45 -14.57 -34.07
C PRO A 35 -1.53 -15.24 -33.20
N ARG A 36 -1.25 -16.47 -32.75
CA ARG A 36 -2.12 -17.29 -31.90
C ARG A 36 -2.45 -16.57 -30.59
N GLY A 37 -3.73 -16.28 -30.37
CA GLY A 37 -4.23 -15.68 -29.15
C GLY A 37 -4.04 -16.57 -27.92
N TYR A 38 -3.30 -16.06 -26.95
CA TYR A 38 -3.20 -16.61 -25.60
C TYR A 38 -4.47 -16.22 -24.83
N ARG A 39 -5.50 -17.09 -24.82
CA ARG A 39 -6.66 -16.91 -23.94
C ARG A 39 -6.30 -17.29 -22.50
N ARG A 40 -5.64 -16.39 -21.77
CA ARG A 40 -5.80 -16.39 -20.30
C ARG A 40 -7.18 -15.78 -20.01
N ARG A 41 -8.08 -16.54 -19.40
CA ARG A 41 -9.31 -15.99 -18.83
C ARG A 41 -8.89 -14.96 -17.77
N PRO A 42 -9.47 -13.75 -17.73
CA PRO A 42 -9.23 -12.84 -16.62
C PRO A 42 -9.63 -13.58 -15.34
N ARG A 43 -8.69 -13.76 -14.41
CA ARG A 43 -9.07 -14.02 -13.02
C ARG A 43 -9.76 -12.75 -12.58
N SER A 44 -11.08 -12.73 -12.65
CA SER A 44 -11.85 -11.65 -12.08
C SER A 44 -11.50 -11.56 -10.61
N SER A 45 -11.11 -10.38 -10.13
CA SER A 45 -11.11 -9.97 -8.72
C SER A 45 -12.54 -9.96 -8.14
N ARG A 46 -13.36 -10.95 -8.49
CA ARG A 46 -14.73 -11.15 -7.98
C ARG A 46 -14.63 -11.27 -6.47
N SER A 47 -15.12 -10.24 -5.80
CA SER A 47 -15.78 -10.28 -4.49
C SER A 47 -15.42 -11.50 -3.65
N PHE A 48 -14.50 -11.35 -2.70
CA PHE A 48 -14.34 -12.39 -1.69
C PHE A 48 -15.64 -12.44 -0.86
N ALA A 49 -16.12 -13.64 -0.60
CA ALA A 49 -17.34 -13.80 0.19
C ALA A 49 -17.06 -13.44 1.66
N LEU A 50 -17.91 -12.58 2.22
CA LEU A 50 -18.08 -12.43 3.65
C LEU A 50 -18.74 -13.71 4.21
N PRO A 51 -18.41 -14.13 5.45
CA PRO A 51 -17.64 -13.41 6.46
C PRO A 51 -16.10 -13.47 6.28
N LEU A 52 -15.41 -12.45 6.78
CA LEU A 52 -13.94 -12.42 6.86
C LEU A 52 -13.48 -12.09 8.29
N GLY A 53 -12.80 -13.05 8.91
CA GLY A 53 -12.12 -12.89 10.19
C GLY A 53 -10.64 -12.52 10.00
N TYR A 54 -10.16 -11.56 10.77
CA TYR A 54 -8.77 -11.07 10.75
C TYR A 54 -8.40 -10.49 12.10
N THR A 55 -7.10 -10.22 12.30
CA THR A 55 -6.57 -9.75 13.59
C THR A 55 -5.66 -8.57 13.40
N ILE A 56 -5.92 -7.52 14.16
CA ILE A 56 -5.05 -6.37 14.30
C ILE A 56 -4.43 -6.39 15.71
N LEU A 57 -3.17 -6.03 15.80
CA LEU A 57 -2.44 -5.90 17.06
C LEU A 57 -2.45 -4.44 17.51
N GLY A 58 -2.82 -4.23 18.77
CA GLY A 58 -3.01 -2.90 19.36
C GLY A 58 -2.07 -2.62 20.53
N PRO A 59 -2.33 -1.55 21.30
CA PRO A 59 -1.53 -1.12 22.45
C PRO A 59 -1.08 -2.26 23.38
N GLY A 60 0.20 -2.30 23.71
CA GLY A 60 0.81 -3.34 24.52
C GLY A 60 0.67 -4.73 23.87
N ARG A 61 0.06 -5.67 24.60
CA ARG A 61 -0.18 -7.05 24.12
C ARG A 61 -1.61 -7.28 23.62
N GLN A 62 -2.33 -6.20 23.31
CA GLN A 62 -3.72 -6.29 22.88
C GLN A 62 -3.86 -6.96 21.51
N VAL A 63 -4.81 -7.88 21.42
CA VAL A 63 -5.28 -8.51 20.19
C VAL A 63 -6.68 -8.01 19.91
N VAL A 64 -6.90 -7.47 18.72
CA VAL A 64 -8.22 -7.04 18.24
C VAL A 64 -8.65 -7.99 17.14
N ALA A 65 -9.39 -9.02 17.53
CA ALA A 65 -10.03 -9.91 16.57
C ALA A 65 -11.21 -9.17 15.92
N ARG A 66 -11.24 -9.13 14.59
CA ARG A 66 -12.29 -8.47 13.82
C ARG A 66 -12.99 -9.42 12.87
N LEU A 67 -14.24 -9.10 12.58
CA LEU A 67 -15.11 -9.85 11.69
C LEU A 67 -15.89 -8.88 10.80
N LEU A 68 -15.63 -8.93 9.49
CA LEU A 68 -16.48 -8.30 8.48
C LEU A 68 -17.62 -9.26 8.14
N LEU A 69 -18.85 -8.76 8.17
CA LEU A 69 -20.09 -9.49 7.89
C LEU A 69 -20.95 -8.73 6.87
N PRO A 70 -21.83 -9.42 6.13
CA PRO A 70 -22.96 -8.75 5.49
C PRO A 70 -23.80 -8.03 6.57
N ILE A 71 -24.36 -6.86 6.26
CA ILE A 71 -25.16 -6.09 7.23
C ILE A 71 -26.31 -6.89 7.86
N THR A 72 -26.87 -7.85 7.10
CA THR A 72 -27.99 -8.70 7.51
C THR A 72 -27.62 -9.78 8.53
N VAL A 73 -26.32 -10.02 8.76
CA VAL A 73 -25.83 -10.99 9.73
C VAL A 73 -25.44 -10.24 11.02
N PRO A 74 -26.07 -10.54 12.17
CA PRO A 74 -25.74 -9.87 13.43
C PRO A 74 -24.35 -10.29 13.91
N CYS A 75 -23.72 -9.43 14.73
CA CYS A 75 -22.49 -9.82 15.41
C CYS A 75 -22.73 -11.06 16.30
N PRO A 76 -21.80 -12.03 16.30
CA PRO A 76 -21.83 -13.14 17.25
C PRO A 76 -21.67 -12.60 18.68
N ALA A 77 -22.09 -13.35 19.69
CA ALA A 77 -21.97 -12.90 21.08
C ALA A 77 -20.55 -13.10 21.64
N GLU A 78 -19.85 -14.14 21.19
CA GLU A 78 -18.54 -14.53 21.73
C GLU A 78 -17.51 -14.88 20.64
N LEU A 79 -16.27 -14.49 20.90
CA LEU A 79 -15.07 -15.06 20.30
C LEU A 79 -14.56 -16.14 21.27
N ARG A 80 -14.36 -17.35 20.75
CA ARG A 80 -13.85 -18.47 21.53
C ARG A 80 -12.37 -18.67 21.24
N VAL A 81 -11.53 -18.50 22.26
CA VAL A 81 -10.07 -18.71 22.19
C VAL A 81 -9.73 -19.97 22.97
N THR A 82 -9.02 -20.90 22.34
CA THR A 82 -8.75 -22.24 22.89
C THR A 82 -7.31 -22.67 22.68
N MET A 83 -6.75 -23.39 23.64
CA MET A 83 -5.42 -24.02 23.56
C MET A 83 -5.43 -25.30 24.41
N GLY A 84 -5.54 -26.46 23.77
CA GLY A 84 -5.85 -27.70 24.47
C GLY A 84 -7.17 -27.58 25.23
N ASP A 85 -7.17 -27.90 26.52
CA ASP A 85 -8.35 -27.81 27.39
C ASP A 85 -8.62 -26.39 27.92
N ARG A 86 -7.69 -25.45 27.71
CA ARG A 86 -7.86 -24.06 28.16
C ARG A 86 -8.77 -23.31 27.21
N LYS A 87 -9.69 -22.53 27.77
CA LYS A 87 -10.68 -21.73 27.02
C LYS A 87 -10.78 -20.34 27.63
N GLN A 88 -10.74 -19.32 26.77
CA GLN A 88 -11.07 -17.94 27.09
C GLN A 88 -12.24 -17.53 26.20
N LEU A 89 -13.29 -16.99 26.80
CA LEU A 89 -14.43 -16.40 26.09
C LEU A 89 -14.29 -14.89 26.10
N VAL A 90 -14.31 -14.30 24.92
CA VAL A 90 -14.16 -12.85 24.76
C VAL A 90 -15.48 -12.28 24.24
N PRO A 91 -16.09 -11.30 24.94
CA PRO A 91 -17.28 -10.62 24.44
C PRO A 91 -17.01 -9.93 23.11
N VAL A 92 -17.96 -10.05 22.19
CA VAL A 92 -17.92 -9.36 20.89
C VAL A 92 -18.84 -8.16 20.94
N ARG A 93 -18.40 -7.05 20.37
CA ARG A 93 -19.19 -5.83 20.20
C ARG A 93 -19.23 -5.41 18.74
N VAL A 94 -20.24 -4.60 18.42
CA VAL A 94 -20.32 -3.92 17.13
C VAL A 94 -19.27 -2.82 17.11
N ARG A 95 -18.30 -2.90 16.20
CA ARG A 95 -17.37 -1.79 15.93
C ARG A 95 -18.07 -0.71 15.11
N ALA A 96 -18.70 -1.12 14.01
CA ALA A 96 -19.37 -0.21 13.09
C ALA A 96 -20.49 -0.91 12.31
N GLU A 97 -21.59 -0.19 12.07
CA GLU A 97 -22.73 -0.62 11.24
C GLU A 97 -23.17 0.50 10.27
N PRO A 98 -23.73 0.16 9.11
CA PRO A 98 -24.39 1.11 8.21
C PRO A 98 -25.70 1.58 8.81
N HIS A 99 -26.16 2.79 8.47
CA HIS A 99 -27.54 3.17 8.76
C HIS A 99 -28.23 3.80 7.56
N PHE A 100 -29.38 3.25 7.18
CA PHE A 100 -30.30 3.86 6.21
C PHE A 100 -31.31 4.75 6.96
N GLY A 101 -31.44 6.02 6.55
CA GLY A 101 -32.45 6.94 7.10
C GLY A 101 -32.29 8.38 6.59
N ILE A 102 -33.43 9.07 6.39
CA ILE A 102 -33.56 10.39 5.73
C ILE A 102 -32.83 11.53 6.48
N HIS A 103 -32.34 11.27 7.70
CA HIS A 103 -31.59 12.21 8.55
C HIS A 103 -30.31 11.63 9.17
N GLY A 104 -29.80 10.52 8.62
CA GLY A 104 -28.40 10.09 8.80
C GLY A 104 -27.85 9.98 10.23
N ALA A 105 -27.95 8.80 10.85
CA ALA A 105 -27.34 8.53 12.15
C ALA A 105 -26.21 7.48 12.05
N TRP A 106 -25.12 7.67 12.78
CA TRP A 106 -23.94 6.79 12.83
C TRP A 106 -23.94 5.94 14.09
N PHE A 107 -23.45 4.70 14.02
CA PHE A 107 -23.31 3.84 15.19
C PHE A 107 -21.88 3.30 15.33
N THR A 108 -21.23 3.70 16.42
CA THR A 108 -19.94 3.17 16.87
C THR A 108 -20.15 2.61 18.27
N GLU A 109 -19.80 1.35 18.51
CA GLU A 109 -19.97 0.69 19.82
C GLU A 109 -21.41 0.76 20.40
N GLY A 110 -22.42 0.69 19.53
CA GLY A 110 -23.83 0.74 19.94
C GLY A 110 -24.36 2.12 20.33
N GLN A 111 -23.55 3.18 20.23
CA GLN A 111 -23.98 4.57 20.45
C GLN A 111 -24.46 5.22 19.16
N ARG A 112 -25.62 5.87 19.20
CA ARG A 112 -26.20 6.62 18.07
C ARG A 112 -25.67 8.06 18.06
N PHE A 113 -25.05 8.47 16.96
CA PHE A 113 -24.68 9.87 16.70
C PHE A 113 -25.67 10.46 15.67
N GLN A 114 -26.30 11.60 15.99
CA GLN A 114 -27.20 12.34 15.08
C GLN A 114 -26.47 13.55 14.49
N HIS A 115 -26.68 13.88 13.21
CA HIS A 115 -26.15 15.11 12.62
C HIS A 115 -26.97 16.34 13.00
N LEU A 116 -26.27 17.46 13.23
CA LEU A 116 -26.79 18.81 13.41
C LEU A 116 -27.15 19.42 12.05
N THR A 117 -28.24 20.19 12.01
CA THR A 117 -28.75 20.93 10.84
C THR A 117 -27.78 22.03 10.37
N GLY A 118 -27.45 22.11 9.07
CA GLY A 118 -26.86 23.32 8.47
C GLY A 118 -25.69 23.17 7.49
N THR A 119 -25.25 21.96 7.12
CA THR A 119 -24.16 21.75 6.15
C THR A 119 -24.63 22.00 4.71
N ASN A 120 -23.83 22.72 3.91
CA ASN A 120 -24.12 23.05 2.51
C ASN A 120 -23.41 22.05 1.57
N TYR A 121 -24.19 21.28 0.81
CA TYR A 121 -23.81 20.00 0.18
C TYR A 121 -23.21 20.09 -1.24
N ALA A 122 -22.50 21.17 -1.59
CA ALA A 122 -22.25 21.50 -3.00
C ALA A 122 -20.82 21.31 -3.54
N PHE A 123 -19.83 20.82 -2.77
CA PHE A 123 -18.45 20.70 -3.28
C PHE A 123 -17.75 19.42 -2.83
N ALA A 124 -17.49 18.55 -3.82
CA ALA A 124 -16.57 17.40 -3.87
C ALA A 124 -16.74 16.26 -2.85
N ASN A 125 -16.78 15.04 -3.39
CA ASN A 125 -16.80 13.72 -2.73
C ASN A 125 -18.21 13.22 -2.34
N PRO A 126 -18.78 12.18 -2.99
CA PRO A 126 -20.07 11.65 -2.58
C PRO A 126 -19.95 10.97 -1.21
N ILE A 127 -20.47 11.67 -0.19
CA ILE A 127 -21.29 11.12 0.90
C ILE A 127 -20.56 10.07 1.76
N SER A 128 -19.75 10.58 2.69
CA SER A 128 -18.74 9.83 3.45
C SER A 128 -19.20 8.79 4.47
N PRO A 129 -20.51 8.56 4.72
CA PRO A 129 -20.76 7.42 5.61
C PRO A 129 -21.91 6.49 5.15
N PHE A 130 -22.83 6.88 4.26
CA PHE A 130 -23.92 5.96 3.81
C PHE A 130 -23.50 4.86 2.82
N ALA A 131 -22.22 4.79 2.46
CA ALA A 131 -21.68 3.90 1.42
C ALA A 131 -20.96 2.64 1.97
N TYR A 132 -21.18 2.32 3.24
CA TYR A 132 -20.72 1.07 3.84
C TYR A 132 -21.89 0.10 3.92
N GLU A 133 -21.82 -1.05 3.26
CA GLU A 133 -22.89 -2.07 3.26
C GLU A 133 -22.54 -3.32 4.09
N ASP A 134 -21.38 -3.31 4.74
CA ASP A 134 -20.95 -4.36 5.66
C ASP A 134 -21.21 -4.00 7.12
N ARG A 135 -21.04 -4.98 8.03
CA ARG A 135 -20.99 -4.81 9.47
C ARG A 135 -19.60 -5.22 9.96
N VAL A 136 -19.01 -4.44 10.86
CA VAL A 136 -17.75 -4.79 11.52
C VAL A 136 -18.00 -5.09 12.97
N CYS A 137 -17.65 -6.32 13.37
CA CYS A 137 -17.63 -6.74 14.78
C CYS A 137 -16.19 -6.81 15.27
N GLU A 138 -15.98 -6.56 16.55
CA GLU A 138 -14.67 -6.71 17.17
C GLU A 138 -14.74 -7.35 18.56
N ALA A 139 -13.66 -8.01 18.92
CA ALA A 139 -13.40 -8.56 20.23
C ALA A 139 -11.96 -8.18 20.62
N PRO A 140 -11.76 -7.03 21.29
CA PRO A 140 -10.45 -6.65 21.83
C PRO A 140 -10.18 -7.40 23.15
N PHE A 141 -9.00 -8.00 23.27
CA PHE A 141 -8.58 -8.73 24.49
C PHE A 141 -7.06 -8.83 24.61
N VAL A 142 -6.60 -9.17 25.82
CA VAL A 142 -5.23 -9.66 26.03
C VAL A 142 -5.31 -11.18 26.18
N PRO A 143 -4.61 -11.97 25.35
CA PRO A 143 -4.65 -13.43 25.47
C PRO A 143 -4.15 -13.92 26.82
N GLU A 144 -4.95 -14.72 27.54
CA GLU A 144 -4.54 -15.37 28.80
C GLU A 144 -3.48 -16.47 28.59
N PHE A 145 -3.37 -16.93 27.35
CA PHE A 145 -2.41 -17.91 26.90
C PHE A 145 -2.02 -17.71 25.46
N LEU A 146 -0.77 -18.06 25.17
CA LEU A 146 -0.18 -18.01 23.85
C LEU A 146 0.64 -19.28 23.65
N GLY A 147 0.70 -19.76 22.42
CA GLY A 147 1.46 -20.95 22.08
C GLY A 147 1.00 -21.59 20.78
N GLU A 148 1.71 -22.64 20.38
CA GLU A 148 1.28 -23.47 19.26
C GLU A 148 -0.09 -24.10 19.55
N GLY A 149 -0.89 -24.26 18.50
CA GLY A 149 -2.22 -24.86 18.64
C GLY A 149 -3.30 -23.92 19.17
N ILE A 150 -3.00 -22.66 19.50
CA ILE A 150 -4.06 -21.69 19.81
C ILE A 150 -5.00 -21.51 18.62
N VAL A 151 -6.31 -21.53 18.88
CA VAL A 151 -7.37 -21.29 17.90
C VAL A 151 -8.32 -20.25 18.48
N ALA A 152 -8.51 -19.16 17.74
CA ALA A 152 -9.54 -18.16 18.02
C ALA A 152 -10.57 -18.18 16.89
N ALA A 153 -11.86 -18.28 17.23
CA ALA A 153 -12.93 -18.32 16.25
C ALA A 153 -14.22 -17.68 16.78
N PHE A 154 -14.81 -16.83 15.96
CA PHE A 154 -16.16 -16.31 16.16
C PHE A 154 -17.18 -17.43 15.96
N GLN A 155 -18.20 -17.48 16.82
CA GLN A 155 -19.28 -18.48 16.74
C GLN A 155 -20.55 -17.81 16.18
N LEU A 156 -20.89 -18.10 14.93
CA LEU A 156 -22.06 -17.51 14.27
C LEU A 156 -23.36 -18.22 14.70
N GLN A 157 -24.49 -17.52 14.56
CA GLN A 157 -25.80 -18.02 14.97
C GLN A 157 -26.27 -19.25 14.17
N ASP A 158 -25.78 -19.39 12.93
CA ASP A 158 -26.05 -20.55 12.07
C ASP A 158 -25.22 -21.80 12.44
N GLY A 159 -24.43 -21.73 13.52
CA GLY A 159 -23.56 -22.80 14.00
C GLY A 159 -22.21 -22.89 13.28
N SER A 160 -21.97 -22.05 12.27
CA SER A 160 -20.66 -21.96 11.62
C SER A 160 -19.67 -21.16 12.48
N SER A 161 -18.37 -21.27 12.15
CA SER A 161 -17.33 -20.52 12.85
C SER A 161 -16.35 -19.86 11.90
N VAL A 162 -15.89 -18.66 12.26
CA VAL A 162 -14.93 -17.88 11.48
C VAL A 162 -13.67 -17.71 12.29
N LYS A 163 -12.59 -18.32 11.84
CA LYS A 163 -11.28 -18.26 12.52
C LYS A 163 -10.60 -16.91 12.29
N VAL A 164 -9.81 -16.50 13.27
CA VAL A 164 -8.89 -15.37 13.17
C VAL A 164 -7.46 -15.80 13.54
N PRO A 165 -6.44 -15.19 12.93
CA PRO A 165 -5.06 -15.52 13.25
C PRO A 165 -4.66 -14.97 14.62
N MET A 166 -3.86 -15.73 15.37
CA MET A 166 -3.36 -15.32 16.69
C MET A 166 -1.86 -15.03 16.63
N PRO A 167 -1.36 -13.98 17.33
CA PRO A 167 0.06 -13.69 17.37
C PRO A 167 0.85 -14.76 18.11
N ALA A 168 2.07 -15.00 17.64
CA ALA A 168 3.08 -15.70 18.42
C ALA A 168 3.57 -14.79 19.55
N ARG A 169 3.94 -15.40 20.68
CA ARG A 169 4.54 -14.68 21.81
C ARG A 169 5.93 -14.11 21.46
N GLN A 170 6.65 -14.83 20.60
CA GLN A 170 7.97 -14.50 20.09
C GLN A 170 7.99 -14.69 18.58
N PRO A 171 7.46 -13.73 17.80
CA PRO A 171 7.57 -13.77 16.35
C PRO A 171 9.04 -13.90 15.95
N LYS A 172 9.29 -14.73 14.95
CA LYS A 172 10.64 -14.88 14.37
C LYS A 172 10.82 -14.08 13.09
N ARG A 173 9.71 -13.59 12.52
CA ARG A 173 9.66 -12.92 11.23
C ARG A 173 8.55 -11.86 11.22
N PHE A 174 8.89 -10.67 10.76
CA PHE A 174 7.93 -9.64 10.38
C PHE A 174 7.97 -9.45 8.86
N LEU A 175 6.82 -9.46 8.22
CA LEU A 175 6.67 -9.16 6.80
C LEU A 175 6.19 -7.71 6.70
N VAL A 176 6.79 -6.90 5.84
CA VAL A 176 6.50 -5.47 5.72
C VAL A 176 6.05 -5.15 4.30
N MET A 177 4.95 -4.42 4.18
CA MET A 177 4.42 -3.88 2.93
C MET A 177 3.67 -2.57 3.18
N GLY A 178 3.40 -1.80 2.14
CA GLY A 178 2.62 -0.56 2.25
C GLY A 178 2.41 0.11 0.91
N ASP A 179 1.61 1.18 0.95
CA ASP A 179 1.27 1.98 -0.21
C ASP A 179 0.69 1.06 -1.29
N THR A 180 -0.42 0.42 -0.95
CA THR A 180 -0.94 -0.73 -1.68
C THR A 180 -2.06 -0.39 -2.64
N GLY A 181 -2.72 0.76 -2.47
CA GLY A 181 -3.95 1.06 -3.19
C GLY A 181 -3.79 1.42 -4.67
N LEU A 182 -4.91 1.35 -5.39
CA LEU A 182 -4.98 1.48 -6.83
C LEU A 182 -5.03 2.95 -7.21
N ARG A 183 -3.98 3.40 -7.88
CA ARG A 183 -3.79 4.77 -8.33
C ARG A 183 -3.78 4.82 -9.84
N ILE A 184 -4.63 5.69 -10.36
CA ILE A 184 -4.68 6.05 -11.78
C ILE A 184 -4.36 7.54 -11.82
N LYS A 185 -3.14 7.88 -12.25
CA LYS A 185 -2.71 9.28 -12.41
C LYS A 185 -2.66 9.60 -13.90
N ALA A 186 -3.66 10.33 -14.38
CA ALA A 186 -3.67 10.91 -15.70
C ALA A 186 -3.10 12.35 -15.63
N LYS A 187 -2.07 12.68 -16.42
CA LYS A 187 -1.54 14.04 -16.64
C LYS A 187 -2.60 14.95 -17.30
N ASN A 188 -3.49 14.37 -18.11
CA ASN A 188 -4.85 14.84 -18.41
C ASN A 188 -5.69 13.61 -18.78
N ASP A 189 -7.01 13.70 -18.77
CA ASP A 189 -7.96 12.59 -18.88
C ASP A 189 -8.53 12.47 -20.29
N GLY A 190 -8.09 13.34 -21.20
CA GLY A 190 -8.56 13.40 -22.57
C GLY A 190 -9.96 13.94 -22.71
N TRP A 191 -10.63 14.34 -21.62
CA TRP A 191 -12.01 14.79 -21.65
C TRP A 191 -12.05 16.33 -21.68
N CYS A 192 -12.70 16.89 -22.70
CA CYS A 192 -13.07 18.30 -22.80
C CYS A 192 -11.94 19.35 -22.87
N SER A 193 -11.43 19.57 -24.08
CA SER A 193 -10.55 20.70 -24.42
C SER A 193 -11.23 22.08 -24.35
N GLU A 194 -12.55 22.18 -24.51
CA GLU A 194 -13.23 23.48 -24.71
C GLU A 194 -13.49 24.31 -23.44
N LYS A 195 -13.57 23.68 -22.25
CA LYS A 195 -13.76 24.39 -20.97
C LYS A 195 -12.52 24.40 -20.07
N LEU A 196 -11.49 23.62 -20.39
CA LEU A 196 -10.30 23.48 -19.58
C LEU A 196 -9.17 24.34 -20.15
N ARG A 197 -9.09 25.59 -19.68
CA ARG A 197 -7.93 26.47 -19.96
C ARG A 197 -6.60 25.94 -19.37
N ASN A 198 -6.64 24.87 -18.55
CA ASN A 198 -5.47 24.27 -17.89
C ASN A 198 -5.74 22.80 -17.48
N PRO A 199 -4.85 21.83 -17.81
CA PRO A 199 -4.96 20.42 -17.44
C PRO A 199 -4.92 20.13 -15.92
N LYS A 200 -4.49 21.08 -15.07
CA LYS A 200 -4.54 20.93 -13.59
C LYS A 200 -5.95 20.93 -12.97
N ASN A 201 -7.00 21.24 -13.74
CA ASN A 201 -8.37 21.41 -13.23
C ASN A 201 -9.24 20.14 -13.32
N LEU A 202 -8.65 19.02 -13.76
CA LEU A 202 -9.30 17.73 -13.96
C LEU A 202 -9.97 17.16 -12.71
N TYR A 203 -9.27 17.19 -11.58
CA TYR A 203 -9.70 16.54 -10.34
C TYR A 203 -10.70 17.39 -9.52
N GLY A 204 -11.16 18.52 -10.07
CA GLY A 204 -12.11 19.44 -9.43
C GLY A 204 -13.59 19.10 -9.62
N GLY A 205 -13.93 17.87 -10.06
CA GLY A 205 -15.31 17.41 -10.17
C GLY A 205 -16.17 18.12 -11.23
N LYS A 206 -15.55 18.74 -12.24
CA LYS A 206 -16.29 19.33 -13.36
C LYS A 206 -16.44 18.30 -14.47
N THR A 207 -17.38 17.38 -14.29
CA THR A 207 -17.80 16.47 -15.35
C THR A 207 -18.43 17.25 -16.49
N CYS A 208 -18.06 16.91 -17.72
CA CYS A 208 -18.77 17.40 -18.89
C CYS A 208 -20.16 16.75 -18.97
N PRO A 209 -21.15 17.42 -19.60
CA PRO A 209 -22.41 16.76 -19.93
C PRO A 209 -22.15 15.48 -20.71
N LEU A 210 -22.83 14.39 -20.34
CA LEU A 210 -22.69 13.04 -20.90
C LEU A 210 -22.67 13.02 -22.44
N GLU A 211 -23.44 13.93 -23.04
CA GLU A 211 -23.64 14.13 -24.48
C GLU A 211 -22.38 14.61 -25.21
N SER A 212 -21.46 15.28 -24.52
CA SER A 212 -20.25 15.92 -25.07
C SER A 212 -18.96 15.16 -24.75
N LEU A 213 -19.03 14.09 -23.96
CA LEU A 213 -17.86 13.33 -23.54
C LEU A 213 -17.21 12.62 -24.74
N LEU A 214 -17.96 11.77 -25.46
CA LEU A 214 -17.39 10.91 -26.51
C LEU A 214 -16.87 11.69 -27.74
N SER A 215 -17.49 12.82 -28.08
CA SER A 215 -17.09 13.63 -29.24
C SER A 215 -15.84 14.48 -28.98
N ASN A 216 -15.47 14.68 -27.72
CA ASN A 216 -14.36 15.55 -27.30
C ASN A 216 -13.25 14.77 -26.58
N TYR A 217 -13.31 13.43 -26.64
CA TYR A 217 -12.26 12.56 -26.13
C TYR A 217 -11.06 12.57 -27.09
N ASN A 218 -9.87 12.87 -26.58
CA ASN A 218 -8.62 12.78 -27.33
C ASN A 218 -7.65 11.85 -26.59
N ALA A 219 -7.52 10.61 -27.06
CA ALA A 219 -6.68 9.60 -26.43
C ALA A 219 -5.19 9.99 -26.42
N SER A 220 -4.77 10.79 -27.40
CA SER A 220 -3.40 11.27 -27.56
C SER A 220 -3.02 12.37 -26.57
N LEU A 221 -3.99 13.06 -25.96
CA LEU A 221 -3.70 14.04 -24.91
C LEU A 221 -3.44 13.35 -23.58
N VAL A 222 -4.13 12.25 -23.33
CA VAL A 222 -4.08 11.55 -22.06
C VAL A 222 -2.69 10.95 -21.89
N ASP A 223 -2.07 11.21 -20.76
CA ASP A 223 -0.71 10.77 -20.44
C ASP A 223 -0.74 10.27 -19.00
N GLY A 224 -0.09 9.16 -18.65
CA GLY A 224 -0.21 8.53 -17.34
C GLY A 224 -0.10 7.00 -17.38
N LEU A 225 0.50 6.41 -16.35
CA LEU A 225 0.71 4.96 -16.26
C LEU A 225 -0.31 4.32 -15.32
N PHE A 226 -0.98 3.26 -15.80
CA PHE A 226 -1.67 2.31 -14.92
C PHE A 226 -0.64 1.51 -14.13
N GLN A 227 -0.97 1.22 -12.88
CA GLN A 227 -0.21 0.26 -12.08
C GLN A 227 -0.28 -1.13 -12.71
N SER A 228 0.83 -1.57 -13.26
CA SER A 228 0.98 -2.88 -13.90
C SER A 228 2.29 -3.55 -13.44
N ASN A 229 2.46 -4.85 -13.64
CA ASN A 229 3.79 -5.50 -13.54
C ASN A 229 4.59 -5.45 -14.85
N SER A 230 4.09 -4.72 -15.86
CA SER A 230 4.71 -4.53 -17.17
C SER A 230 4.65 -3.06 -17.59
N ASN A 231 5.58 -2.63 -18.44
CA ASN A 231 5.56 -1.31 -19.07
C ASN A 231 4.40 -1.13 -20.06
N ARG A 232 3.63 -2.18 -20.35
CA ARG A 232 2.38 -2.10 -21.13
C ARG A 232 1.20 -1.77 -20.20
N ALA A 233 0.49 -0.70 -20.51
CA ALA A 233 -0.63 -0.20 -19.71
C ALA A 233 -1.97 -0.82 -20.17
N ASP A 234 -2.19 -2.12 -19.90
CA ASP A 234 -3.51 -2.75 -20.10
C ASP A 234 -3.89 -3.62 -18.88
N PRO A 235 -4.77 -3.16 -17.97
CA PRO A 235 -5.32 -3.89 -16.83
C PRO A 235 -6.03 -5.20 -17.19
N ALA A 236 -6.53 -5.33 -18.43
CA ALA A 236 -7.12 -6.59 -18.89
C ALA A 236 -6.05 -7.64 -19.23
N LEU A 237 -4.81 -7.20 -19.51
CA LEU A 237 -3.65 -8.05 -19.79
C LEU A 237 -2.73 -8.19 -18.57
N ASN A 238 -2.63 -7.15 -17.73
CA ASN A 238 -1.70 -7.01 -16.63
C ASN A 238 -2.47 -6.77 -15.32
N GLY A 239 -2.49 -7.77 -14.44
CA GLY A 239 -3.17 -7.69 -13.14
C GLY A 239 -2.58 -6.62 -12.22
N TRP A 240 -3.33 -6.27 -11.19
CA TRP A 240 -2.89 -5.30 -10.19
C TRP A 240 -1.71 -5.84 -9.36
N PRO A 241 -0.57 -5.13 -9.26
CA PRO A 241 0.64 -5.65 -8.60
C PRO A 241 0.44 -6.10 -7.16
N PHE A 242 -0.44 -5.43 -6.41
CA PHE A 242 -0.70 -5.77 -5.01
C PHE A 242 -1.23 -7.19 -4.83
N GLU A 243 -2.06 -7.69 -5.75
CA GLU A 243 -2.57 -9.06 -5.67
C GLU A 243 -1.45 -10.09 -5.85
N GLU A 244 -0.52 -9.84 -6.78
CA GLU A 244 0.66 -10.70 -6.97
C GLU A 244 1.60 -10.63 -5.76
N VAL A 245 1.87 -9.44 -5.22
CA VAL A 245 2.66 -9.27 -3.98
C VAL A 245 2.02 -10.07 -2.84
N CYS A 246 0.71 -9.95 -2.64
CA CYS A 246 -0.02 -10.71 -1.63
C CYS A 246 0.13 -12.23 -1.82
N GLU A 247 0.01 -12.71 -3.06
CA GLU A 247 0.18 -14.14 -3.39
C GLU A 247 1.60 -14.64 -3.05
N ARG A 248 2.64 -13.85 -3.39
CA ARG A 248 4.04 -14.19 -3.11
C ARG A 248 4.37 -14.17 -1.63
N VAL A 249 3.87 -13.16 -0.90
CA VAL A 249 4.01 -13.09 0.56
C VAL A 249 3.29 -14.27 1.21
N TRP A 250 2.08 -14.62 0.76
CA TRP A 250 1.34 -15.74 1.31
C TRP A 250 2.10 -17.07 1.14
N LYS A 251 2.69 -17.30 -0.05
CA LYS A 251 3.52 -18.49 -0.35
C LYS A 251 4.77 -18.60 0.54
N SER A 252 5.37 -17.47 0.91
CA SER A 252 6.60 -17.43 1.73
C SER A 252 6.36 -17.25 3.25
N SER A 253 5.12 -16.91 3.62
CA SER A 253 4.71 -16.72 5.01
C SER A 253 4.58 -18.05 5.76
N ARG A 254 4.76 -18.02 7.07
CA ARG A 254 4.64 -19.16 7.99
C ARG A 254 3.72 -18.82 9.14
N ARG A 255 3.19 -19.84 9.82
CA ARG A 255 2.45 -19.62 11.06
C ARG A 255 3.39 -18.97 12.09
N GLY A 256 2.94 -17.91 12.74
CA GLY A 256 3.74 -17.15 13.71
C GLY A 256 4.50 -15.96 13.12
N ASP A 257 4.48 -15.78 11.79
CA ASP A 257 4.87 -14.52 11.17
C ASP A 257 3.84 -13.44 11.52
N VAL A 258 4.27 -12.17 11.55
CA VAL A 258 3.42 -11.00 11.77
C VAL A 258 3.53 -10.09 10.55
N MET A 259 2.40 -9.60 10.05
CA MET A 259 2.38 -8.61 8.98
C MET A 259 2.48 -7.20 9.56
N VAL A 260 3.22 -6.32 8.89
CA VAL A 260 3.32 -4.89 9.18
C VAL A 260 2.92 -4.15 7.91
N HIS A 261 1.86 -3.35 7.98
CA HIS A 261 1.42 -2.50 6.89
C HIS A 261 1.70 -1.04 7.19
N VAL A 262 2.52 -0.37 6.37
CA VAL A 262 3.05 0.98 6.67
C VAL A 262 2.15 2.14 6.25
N GLY A 263 0.92 1.87 5.82
CA GLY A 263 -0.13 2.86 5.52
C GLY A 263 -0.50 2.92 4.04
N ASP A 264 -1.41 3.82 3.69
CA ASP A 264 -1.89 4.10 2.34
C ASP A 264 -2.51 2.88 1.65
N TYR A 265 -3.74 2.58 2.05
CA TYR A 265 -4.49 1.39 1.62
C TYR A 265 -5.38 1.67 0.42
N LEU A 266 -5.98 2.88 0.35
CA LEU A 266 -6.96 3.26 -0.66
C LEU A 266 -6.49 4.46 -1.50
N TYR A 267 -6.53 4.36 -2.83
CA TYR A 267 -6.11 5.43 -3.74
C TYR A 267 -7.19 5.86 -4.74
N SER A 268 -8.23 5.05 -5.02
CA SER A 268 -9.33 5.44 -5.92
C SER A 268 -10.34 6.36 -5.20
N HIS A 269 -9.98 7.62 -4.99
CA HIS A 269 -10.83 8.60 -4.30
C HIS A 269 -12.04 9.06 -5.10
N ASN A 270 -11.98 8.94 -6.43
CA ASN A 270 -12.99 9.43 -7.35
C ASN A 270 -13.42 8.31 -8.30
N GLU A 271 -14.64 8.44 -8.83
CA GLU A 271 -15.15 7.55 -9.87
C GLU A 271 -14.22 7.49 -11.08
N CYS A 272 -14.18 6.31 -11.66
CA CYS A 272 -13.72 6.12 -13.01
C CYS A 272 -14.60 6.95 -13.97
N PRO A 273 -14.01 7.77 -14.87
CA PRO A 273 -14.79 8.60 -15.78
C PRO A 273 -15.67 7.73 -16.70
N PHE A 274 -16.99 7.97 -16.72
CA PHE A 274 -17.94 7.19 -17.51
C PHE A 274 -18.65 8.07 -18.55
N PRO A 275 -18.89 7.59 -19.79
CA PRO A 275 -18.56 6.26 -20.34
C PRO A 275 -17.10 6.17 -20.81
N PHE A 276 -16.47 5.02 -20.61
CA PHE A 276 -15.19 4.72 -21.26
C PHE A 276 -15.42 4.36 -22.74
N PRO A 277 -14.62 4.89 -23.68
CA PRO A 277 -14.69 4.44 -25.06
C PRO A 277 -14.12 3.03 -25.19
N ASP A 278 -14.94 2.10 -25.69
CA ASP A 278 -14.57 0.69 -25.88
C ASP A 278 -13.47 0.47 -26.92
N GLN A 279 -13.12 1.48 -27.72
CA GLN A 279 -12.03 1.48 -28.69
C GLN A 279 -11.42 2.89 -28.78
N PRO A 280 -10.09 3.03 -28.93
CA PRO A 280 -9.51 4.32 -29.31
C PRO A 280 -10.01 4.73 -30.71
N PRO A 281 -9.99 6.03 -31.04
CA PRO A 281 -10.25 6.49 -32.41
C PRO A 281 -9.35 5.78 -33.44
N ALA A 282 -9.83 5.66 -34.68
CA ALA A 282 -9.07 4.98 -35.73
C ALA A 282 -7.73 5.67 -35.99
N GLY A 283 -6.62 4.94 -35.82
CA GLY A 283 -5.26 5.46 -35.97
C GLY A 283 -4.58 5.86 -34.65
N GLU A 284 -5.29 5.76 -33.52
CA GLU A 284 -4.73 5.99 -32.19
C GLU A 284 -4.52 4.65 -31.45
N GLU A 285 -3.40 4.52 -30.74
CA GLU A 285 -3.16 3.38 -29.85
C GLU A 285 -3.93 3.59 -28.55
N ARG A 286 -4.48 2.52 -27.95
CA ARG A 286 -5.11 2.62 -26.64
C ARG A 286 -4.01 2.88 -25.61
N VAL A 287 -3.89 4.13 -25.16
CA VAL A 287 -2.88 4.52 -24.15
C VAL A 287 -3.38 4.28 -22.71
N PHE A 288 -4.67 4.00 -22.53
CA PHE A 288 -5.27 3.76 -21.20
C PHE A 288 -5.62 2.32 -20.96
N GLY A 289 -5.27 1.94 -19.74
CA GLY A 289 -5.89 0.85 -19.06
C GLY A 289 -7.39 1.06 -18.87
N ASP A 290 -8.09 -0.05 -19.03
CA ASP A 290 -9.48 -0.16 -18.68
C ASP A 290 -9.67 0.02 -17.16
N CYS A 291 -10.17 1.19 -16.73
CA CYS A 291 -10.61 1.36 -15.35
C CYS A 291 -12.08 0.96 -15.14
N THR A 292 -12.77 0.43 -16.17
CA THR A 292 -14.03 -0.32 -15.98
C THR A 292 -13.80 -1.58 -15.16
N GLY A 293 -12.55 -2.07 -15.11
CA GLY A 293 -12.12 -3.03 -14.11
C GLY A 293 -12.49 -2.55 -12.71
N VAL A 294 -12.19 -1.27 -12.39
CA VAL A 294 -12.52 -0.55 -11.14
C VAL A 294 -14.03 -0.37 -10.95
N GLY A 295 -14.73 -0.07 -12.04
CA GLY A 295 -16.19 0.05 -12.04
C GLY A 295 -16.68 1.12 -11.07
N ASP A 296 -17.84 0.87 -10.46
CA ASP A 296 -18.44 1.72 -9.42
C ASP A 296 -17.83 1.51 -8.02
N ASP A 297 -16.82 0.65 -7.89
CA ASP A 297 -16.20 0.25 -6.61
C ASP A 297 -15.03 1.17 -6.25
N TRP A 298 -15.34 2.41 -5.88
CA TRP A 298 -14.36 3.46 -5.52
C TRP A 298 -14.78 4.21 -4.25
N GLY A 299 -13.92 5.13 -3.82
CA GLY A 299 -14.15 6.02 -2.68
C GLY A 299 -14.03 5.31 -1.33
N ASP A 300 -14.19 6.10 -0.26
CA ASP A 300 -14.17 5.60 1.12
C ASP A 300 -15.48 4.86 1.45
N THR A 301 -15.65 3.69 0.82
CA THR A 301 -16.86 2.88 0.79
C THR A 301 -16.52 1.41 1.06
N SER A 302 -17.50 0.58 1.44
CA SER A 302 -17.23 -0.85 1.64
C SER A 302 -16.72 -1.50 0.35
N ALA A 303 -17.25 -1.09 -0.80
CA ALA A 303 -16.84 -1.58 -2.11
C ALA A 303 -15.38 -1.21 -2.43
N GLY A 304 -15.00 0.05 -2.24
CA GLY A 304 -13.62 0.53 -2.45
C GLY A 304 -12.61 -0.21 -1.56
N TRP A 305 -12.90 -0.34 -0.26
CA TRP A 305 -12.03 -1.07 0.68
C TRP A 305 -11.95 -2.57 0.40
N ILE A 306 -13.08 -3.20 0.05
CA ILE A 306 -13.12 -4.61 -0.36
C ILE A 306 -12.27 -4.84 -1.60
N ARG A 307 -12.37 -3.93 -2.55
CA ARG A 307 -11.67 -4.03 -3.81
C ARG A 307 -10.17 -3.83 -3.63
N GLU A 308 -9.77 -2.74 -2.98
CA GLU A 308 -8.38 -2.33 -2.97
C GLU A 308 -7.56 -3.05 -1.90
N PHE A 309 -8.12 -3.28 -0.72
CA PHE A 309 -7.34 -3.86 0.36
C PHE A 309 -7.77 -5.28 0.70
N PHE A 310 -9.02 -5.45 1.14
CA PHE A 310 -9.45 -6.71 1.72
C PHE A 310 -9.50 -7.87 0.72
N GLY A 311 -9.82 -7.60 -0.55
CA GLY A 311 -9.92 -8.58 -1.62
C GLY A 311 -8.57 -9.21 -1.96
N PRO A 312 -7.56 -8.42 -2.33
CA PRO A 312 -6.20 -8.91 -2.57
C PRO A 312 -5.56 -9.50 -1.31
N ALA A 313 -5.72 -8.85 -0.16
CA ALA A 313 -5.07 -9.27 1.09
C ALA A 313 -5.81 -10.38 1.85
N ARG A 314 -6.98 -10.85 1.38
CA ARG A 314 -7.88 -11.77 2.12
C ARG A 314 -7.17 -12.99 2.71
N ASP A 315 -6.27 -13.60 1.95
CA ASP A 315 -5.62 -14.86 2.34
C ASP A 315 -4.50 -14.61 3.36
N LEU A 316 -3.89 -13.42 3.34
CA LEU A 316 -2.96 -12.95 4.36
C LEU A 316 -3.70 -12.54 5.64
N LEU A 317 -4.81 -11.82 5.53
CA LEU A 317 -5.67 -11.39 6.65
C LEU A 317 -6.22 -12.58 7.45
N ARG A 318 -6.55 -13.69 6.77
CA ARG A 318 -6.97 -14.95 7.42
C ARG A 318 -5.82 -15.69 8.10
N ARG A 319 -4.58 -15.43 7.71
CA ARG A 319 -3.40 -16.24 8.09
C ARG A 319 -2.50 -15.58 9.12
N LEU A 320 -2.34 -14.27 9.05
CA LEU A 320 -1.37 -13.50 9.83
C LEU A 320 -2.08 -12.42 10.66
N PRO A 321 -1.64 -12.14 11.89
CA PRO A 321 -2.01 -10.92 12.59
C PRO A 321 -1.22 -9.72 12.05
N TRP A 322 -1.80 -8.52 12.16
CA TRP A 322 -1.30 -7.31 11.51
C TRP A 322 -0.99 -6.19 12.50
N ILE A 323 0.16 -5.56 12.33
CA ILE A 323 0.46 -4.21 12.83
C ILE A 323 0.14 -3.25 11.69
N VAL A 324 -0.66 -2.22 11.94
CA VAL A 324 -1.18 -1.34 10.89
C VAL A 324 -0.88 0.11 11.20
N LEU A 325 -0.34 0.82 10.21
CA LEU A 325 -0.11 2.25 10.27
C LEU A 325 -1.16 2.97 9.45
N ARG A 326 -1.47 4.21 9.85
CA ARG A 326 -2.33 5.11 9.09
C ARG A 326 -1.48 5.95 8.15
N GLY A 327 -1.81 5.95 6.86
CA GLY A 327 -1.13 6.79 5.87
C GLY A 327 -1.89 8.08 5.56
N ASN A 328 -1.30 8.97 4.77
CA ASN A 328 -1.96 10.22 4.38
C ASN A 328 -3.17 10.03 3.47
N HIS A 329 -3.36 8.83 2.93
CA HIS A 329 -4.58 8.46 2.23
C HIS A 329 -5.74 8.16 3.18
N GLU A 330 -5.46 7.84 4.44
CA GLU A 330 -6.45 7.56 5.49
C GLU A 330 -6.71 8.78 6.41
N GLU A 331 -6.43 9.98 5.92
CA GLU A 331 -6.91 11.21 6.54
C GLU A 331 -8.43 11.36 6.37
N CYS A 332 -9.07 12.14 7.25
CA CYS A 332 -10.54 12.27 7.25
C CYS A 332 -11.12 12.89 5.97
N ALA A 333 -10.35 13.71 5.26
CA ALA A 333 -10.76 14.24 3.96
C ALA A 333 -10.70 13.20 2.82
N ARG A 334 -10.19 12.00 3.12
CA ARG A 334 -9.87 10.93 2.17
C ARG A 334 -10.50 9.62 2.64
N SER A 335 -9.73 8.59 2.99
CA SER A 335 -10.21 7.27 3.40
C SER A 335 -10.31 7.07 4.93
N GLY A 336 -10.33 8.17 5.68
CA GLY A 336 -10.31 8.12 7.15
C GLY A 336 -11.50 7.42 7.79
N HIS A 337 -12.70 7.45 7.19
CA HIS A 337 -13.85 6.76 7.77
C HIS A 337 -13.63 5.24 7.74
N GLY A 338 -13.09 4.74 6.62
CA GLY A 338 -12.73 3.33 6.49
C GLY A 338 -11.61 2.91 7.44
N TRP A 339 -10.58 3.75 7.65
CA TRP A 339 -9.53 3.48 8.63
C TRP A 339 -10.09 3.22 10.03
N PHE A 340 -10.92 4.14 10.56
CA PHE A 340 -11.48 4.02 11.91
C PHE A 340 -12.49 2.88 12.03
N ARG A 341 -13.15 2.53 10.93
CA ARG A 341 -14.05 1.38 10.82
C ARG A 341 -13.31 0.04 10.85
N TYR A 342 -12.26 -0.09 10.05
CA TYR A 342 -11.68 -1.38 9.69
C TYR A 342 -10.34 -1.70 10.35
N LEU A 343 -9.50 -0.69 10.58
CA LEU A 343 -8.07 -0.88 10.87
C LEU A 343 -7.58 -0.28 12.19
N GLU A 344 -8.20 0.81 12.68
CA GLU A 344 -7.77 1.46 13.93
C GLU A 344 -7.78 0.49 15.12
N PRO A 345 -6.65 0.15 15.76
CA PRO A 345 -6.59 -0.84 16.83
C PRO A 345 -7.22 -0.39 18.16
N ARG A 346 -7.36 0.91 18.39
CA ARG A 346 -7.85 1.42 19.68
C ARG A 346 -9.37 1.43 19.78
N PRO A 347 -9.90 1.41 21.02
CA PRO A 347 -11.33 1.52 21.25
C PRO A 347 -11.83 2.92 20.83
N SER A 348 -13.09 3.01 20.41
CA SER A 348 -13.60 4.21 19.74
C SER A 348 -13.60 5.47 20.60
N GLU A 349 -13.70 5.31 21.91
CA GLU A 349 -13.61 6.37 22.91
C GLU A 349 -12.25 7.09 22.88
N SER A 350 -11.23 6.49 22.26
CA SER A 350 -9.91 7.12 22.07
C SER A 350 -9.90 8.18 20.96
N PHE A 351 -10.93 8.25 20.12
CA PHE A 351 -11.00 9.16 18.97
C PHE A 351 -12.39 9.77 18.73
N VAL A 352 -13.44 9.29 19.39
CA VAL A 352 -14.79 9.89 19.31
C VAL A 352 -14.82 11.23 20.05
N GLY A 353 -15.31 12.27 19.37
CA GLY A 353 -15.43 13.64 19.92
C GLY A 353 -14.23 14.55 19.71
N GLY A 354 -13.15 14.06 19.08
CA GLY A 354 -11.96 14.85 18.70
C GLY A 354 -11.95 15.31 17.24
N GLY A 355 -12.98 15.01 16.46
CA GLY A 355 -13.06 15.25 15.00
C GLY A 355 -13.93 16.43 14.58
N ASP A 356 -13.86 16.77 13.30
CA ASP A 356 -14.76 17.70 12.59
C ASP A 356 -16.23 17.40 12.96
N ILE A 357 -17.05 18.44 13.13
CA ILE A 357 -18.50 18.33 13.37
C ILE A 357 -19.21 17.47 12.30
N ASN A 358 -18.61 17.34 11.12
CA ASN A 358 -19.10 16.53 10.01
C ASN A 358 -18.59 15.07 10.01
N ALA A 359 -17.60 14.75 10.84
CA ALA A 359 -16.99 13.42 10.96
C ALA A 359 -16.53 13.12 12.40
N PRO A 360 -17.46 13.01 13.39
CA PRO A 360 -17.14 12.98 14.82
C PRO A 360 -16.33 11.75 15.30
N TYR A 361 -16.13 10.77 14.42
CA TYR A 361 -15.42 9.51 14.66
C TYR A 361 -14.16 9.36 13.78
N CYS A 362 -13.78 10.40 13.03
CA CYS A 362 -12.50 10.49 12.36
C CYS A 362 -11.72 11.67 12.93
N VAL A 363 -10.48 11.42 13.37
CA VAL A 363 -9.60 12.45 13.93
C VAL A 363 -8.42 12.73 13.02
N THR A 364 -7.99 13.98 12.93
CA THR A 364 -6.86 14.41 12.09
C THR A 364 -5.54 13.81 12.55
N GLY A 365 -5.38 13.50 13.83
CA GLY A 365 -4.21 12.83 14.37
C GLY A 365 -4.59 11.96 15.55
N SER A 366 -3.91 10.83 15.67
CA SER A 366 -4.14 9.88 16.73
C SER A 366 -2.90 9.69 17.61
N ASN A 367 -3.10 9.27 18.86
CA ASN A 367 -1.99 9.04 19.79
C ASN A 367 -1.05 7.92 19.29
N SER A 368 0.22 7.97 19.71
CA SER A 368 1.15 6.86 19.46
C SER A 368 0.72 5.63 20.26
N TYR A 369 1.03 4.44 19.77
CA TYR A 369 0.82 3.18 20.49
C TYR A 369 1.98 2.23 20.28
N ASN A 370 2.08 1.19 21.10
CA ASN A 370 3.05 0.13 20.92
C ASN A 370 2.41 -1.23 20.70
N VAL A 371 3.12 -2.14 20.04
CA VAL A 371 2.79 -3.57 19.98
C VAL A 371 3.95 -4.35 20.59
N GLU A 372 3.67 -5.01 21.71
CA GLU A 372 4.66 -5.72 22.52
C GLU A 372 4.66 -7.23 22.25
N PHE A 373 5.85 -7.73 21.98
CA PHE A 373 6.21 -9.14 22.06
C PHE A 373 7.26 -9.33 23.16
N ASP A 374 7.64 -10.57 23.46
CA ASP A 374 8.62 -10.83 24.53
C ASP A 374 10.00 -10.20 24.25
N HIS A 375 10.38 -10.03 22.98
CA HIS A 375 11.71 -9.52 22.59
C HIS A 375 11.67 -8.34 21.61
N ASP A 376 10.48 -7.98 21.13
CA ASP A 376 10.26 -6.93 20.14
C ASP A 376 9.19 -5.98 20.63
N ASN A 377 9.35 -4.69 20.34
CA ASN A 377 8.36 -3.67 20.60
C ASN A 377 8.27 -2.76 19.37
N TRP A 378 7.11 -2.72 18.74
CA TRP A 378 6.83 -1.83 17.62
C TRP A 378 6.21 -0.56 18.13
N LEU A 379 6.92 0.55 18.03
CA LEU A 379 6.47 1.90 18.38
C LEU A 379 5.82 2.52 17.15
N VAL A 380 4.49 2.63 17.14
CA VAL A 380 3.73 3.17 16.01
C VAL A 380 3.37 4.62 16.27
N VAL A 381 3.83 5.51 15.38
CA VAL A 381 3.52 6.95 15.41
C VAL A 381 2.64 7.29 14.22
N ASP A 382 1.51 7.94 14.50
CA ASP A 382 0.65 8.48 13.47
C ASP A 382 1.28 9.74 12.87
N THR A 383 1.88 9.57 11.69
CA THR A 383 2.43 10.62 10.85
C THR A 383 1.60 10.76 9.56
N SER A 384 0.30 10.44 9.61
CA SER A 384 -0.57 10.51 8.42
C SER A 384 -0.81 11.95 7.96
N SER A 385 -0.72 12.91 8.87
CA SER A 385 -0.88 14.34 8.60
C SER A 385 0.28 15.07 9.24
N VAL A 386 1.00 15.88 8.48
CA VAL A 386 2.11 16.69 9.00
C VAL A 386 1.96 18.11 8.48
N ALA A 387 1.73 19.04 9.41
CA ALA A 387 1.56 20.44 9.04
C ALA A 387 2.83 20.99 8.38
N GLY A 388 2.63 21.74 7.30
CA GLY A 388 3.71 22.41 6.58
C GLY A 388 4.41 21.60 5.51
N GLU A 389 3.94 20.38 5.17
CA GLU A 389 4.35 19.67 3.95
C GLU A 389 3.98 20.52 2.72
N GLU A 390 4.98 20.87 1.90
CA GLU A 390 4.76 21.69 0.69
C GLU A 390 4.69 20.82 -0.58
N ILE A 391 5.36 19.67 -0.56
CA ILE A 391 5.52 18.82 -1.75
C ILE A 391 4.89 17.45 -1.49
N SER A 392 3.77 17.19 -2.15
CA SER A 392 3.18 15.86 -2.14
C SER A 392 4.01 14.90 -2.99
N ILE A 393 4.40 13.76 -2.40
CA ILE A 393 5.07 12.66 -3.09
C ILE A 393 4.25 12.12 -4.27
N ASP A 394 2.94 12.38 -4.24
CA ASP A 394 2.02 12.01 -5.30
C ASP A 394 2.24 12.80 -6.59
N HIS A 395 2.91 13.95 -6.56
CA HIS A 395 3.13 14.78 -7.75
C HIS A 395 4.37 14.41 -8.55
N TYR A 396 5.28 13.63 -7.99
CA TYR A 396 6.48 13.18 -8.68
C TYR A 396 6.14 12.37 -9.93
N THR A 397 6.91 12.62 -10.98
CA THR A 397 6.80 11.90 -12.25
C THR A 397 8.01 11.02 -12.46
N MET A 398 7.80 9.89 -13.12
CA MET A 398 8.85 8.92 -13.43
C MET A 398 9.99 9.54 -14.24
N GLU A 399 9.70 10.59 -15.01
CA GLU A 399 10.63 11.30 -15.90
C GLU A 399 11.66 12.16 -15.14
N GLU A 400 11.42 12.49 -13.86
CA GLU A 400 12.28 13.37 -13.05
C GLU A 400 13.48 12.65 -12.40
N TYR A 401 13.66 11.36 -12.70
CA TYR A 401 14.61 10.49 -12.03
C TYR A 401 15.44 9.67 -13.02
N THR A 402 16.42 10.29 -13.67
CA THR A 402 17.38 9.53 -14.46
C THR A 402 18.66 9.24 -13.66
N LYS A 403 19.32 8.13 -13.99
CA LYS A 403 20.70 7.86 -13.56
C LYS A 403 21.64 9.03 -13.90
N MET A 404 21.38 9.75 -14.99
CA MET A 404 22.15 10.93 -15.39
C MET A 404 21.96 12.09 -14.40
N ASP A 405 20.76 12.32 -13.89
CA ASP A 405 20.49 13.37 -12.89
C ASP A 405 21.21 13.05 -11.58
N ALA A 406 21.20 11.78 -11.19
CA ALA A 406 21.95 11.29 -10.04
C ALA A 406 23.47 11.45 -10.18
N GLU A 407 23.99 11.28 -11.39
CA GLU A 407 25.39 11.55 -11.72
C GLU A 407 25.68 13.05 -11.71
N ALA A 408 24.77 13.88 -12.22
CA ALA A 408 24.91 15.33 -12.30
C ALA A 408 25.00 16.01 -10.92
N ALA A 409 24.31 15.49 -9.90
CA ALA A 409 24.43 16.06 -8.55
C ALA A 409 25.82 15.93 -7.92
N GLY A 410 26.67 15.04 -8.43
CA GLY A 410 28.05 14.88 -7.97
C GLY A 410 28.17 14.71 -6.44
N THR A 411 28.67 15.75 -5.76
CA THR A 411 28.88 15.82 -4.31
C THR A 411 27.98 16.83 -3.61
N ALA A 412 26.87 17.25 -4.23
CA ALA A 412 25.94 18.21 -3.65
C ALA A 412 25.44 17.74 -2.26
N PRO A 413 25.29 18.67 -1.29
CA PRO A 413 24.78 18.33 0.04
C PRO A 413 23.34 17.81 -0.06
N VAL A 414 22.86 17.09 0.95
CA VAL A 414 21.42 16.77 1.05
C VAL A 414 20.67 18.03 1.48
N LEU A 415 19.62 18.41 0.75
CA LEU A 415 18.74 19.52 1.12
C LEU A 415 17.40 19.01 1.67
N SER A 416 16.66 19.84 2.39
CA SER A 416 15.29 19.50 2.78
C SER A 416 14.35 19.71 1.60
N LEU A 417 13.54 18.70 1.28
CA LEU A 417 12.56 18.80 0.21
C LEU A 417 11.55 19.94 0.44
N ASP A 418 11.04 20.05 1.67
CA ASP A 418 10.07 21.09 2.04
C ASP A 418 10.73 22.41 2.48
N ASN A 419 12.01 22.63 2.13
CA ASN A 419 12.73 23.89 2.40
C ASN A 419 12.75 24.34 3.87
N CYS A 420 12.71 23.42 4.85
CA CYS A 420 12.74 23.76 6.28
C CYS A 420 13.99 24.55 6.71
N ASP A 421 15.07 24.48 5.93
CA ASP A 421 16.30 25.24 6.13
C ASP A 421 16.13 26.75 5.90
N THR A 422 15.24 27.14 4.98
CA THR A 422 14.98 28.54 4.61
C THR A 422 13.59 29.02 5.03
N LYS A 423 12.64 28.09 5.22
CA LYS A 423 11.27 28.33 5.66
C LYS A 423 10.89 27.27 6.70
N PRO A 424 11.20 27.50 7.99
CA PRO A 424 10.86 26.57 9.03
C PRO A 424 9.34 26.35 9.07
N ALA A 425 8.89 25.19 8.63
CA ALA A 425 7.50 24.80 8.65
C ALA A 425 7.19 24.05 9.96
N SER A 426 6.00 24.27 10.53
CA SER A 426 5.65 23.72 11.84
C SER A 426 5.07 22.32 11.74
N GLY A 427 5.86 21.29 12.09
CA GLY A 427 5.37 19.96 12.47
C GLY A 427 5.25 19.77 14.00
N ASP A 428 5.28 20.85 14.77
CA ASP A 428 5.43 20.82 16.24
C ASP A 428 4.32 20.04 16.97
N ASP A 429 3.18 19.80 16.31
CA ASP A 429 2.12 18.91 16.79
C ASP A 429 2.59 17.45 16.98
N HIS A 430 3.70 17.06 16.35
CA HIS A 430 4.32 15.74 16.49
C HIS A 430 5.30 15.63 17.66
N ILE A 431 5.72 16.74 18.29
CA ILE A 431 6.67 16.70 19.43
C ILE A 431 6.10 15.84 20.55
N ALA A 432 4.84 16.06 20.92
CA ALA A 432 4.18 15.28 21.96
C ALA A 432 4.05 13.79 21.59
N LYS A 433 3.79 13.47 20.31
CA LYS A 433 3.71 12.10 19.82
C LYS A 433 5.06 11.37 19.90
N PHE A 434 6.16 12.06 19.58
CA PHE A 434 7.51 11.54 19.76
C PHE A 434 7.86 11.38 21.24
N GLN A 435 7.49 12.32 22.11
CA GLN A 435 7.71 12.20 23.55
C GLN A 435 6.96 11.01 24.17
N GLN A 436 5.74 10.71 23.70
CA GLN A 436 4.97 9.51 24.09
C GLN A 436 5.76 8.22 23.83
N LEU A 437 6.61 8.17 22.81
CA LEU A 437 7.41 6.97 22.51
C LEU A 437 8.32 6.56 23.66
N THR A 438 8.84 7.52 24.42
CA THR A 438 9.70 7.21 25.57
C THR A 438 8.94 6.40 26.62
N GLN A 439 7.66 6.72 26.83
CA GLN A 439 6.78 6.03 27.77
C GLN A 439 6.35 4.65 27.26
N LEU A 440 6.22 4.50 25.94
CA LEU A 440 5.82 3.27 25.26
C LEU A 440 7.01 2.33 24.98
N SER A 441 8.24 2.83 25.08
CA SER A 441 9.46 2.07 24.83
C SER A 441 9.78 1.12 25.98
N ASN A 442 10.46 0.02 25.65
CA ASN A 442 10.98 -0.92 26.63
C ASN A 442 12.44 -1.22 26.30
N SER A 443 13.38 -0.66 27.06
CA SER A 443 14.82 -0.80 26.77
C SER A 443 15.32 -2.25 26.77
N ALA A 444 14.60 -3.20 27.38
CA ALA A 444 14.94 -4.62 27.34
C ALA A 444 14.57 -5.28 25.99
N SER A 445 13.62 -4.72 25.24
CA SER A 445 13.19 -5.21 23.94
C SER A 445 13.93 -4.54 22.80
N ARG A 446 14.06 -5.25 21.67
CA ARG A 446 14.39 -4.62 20.39
C ARG A 446 13.25 -3.70 19.97
N GLN A 447 13.57 -2.45 19.67
CA GLN A 447 12.60 -1.45 19.27
C GLN A 447 12.54 -1.35 17.74
N TRP A 448 11.34 -1.13 17.21
CA TRP A 448 11.09 -0.73 15.83
C TRP A 448 10.30 0.56 15.87
N LEU A 449 10.75 1.61 15.21
CA LEU A 449 9.93 2.81 15.04
C LEU A 449 9.18 2.67 13.72
N ALA A 450 7.86 2.74 13.76
CA ALA A 450 7.03 2.70 12.58
C ALA A 450 6.29 4.03 12.42
N SER A 451 6.51 4.68 11.28
CA SER A 451 5.85 5.91 10.86
C SER A 451 5.49 5.79 9.40
N HIS A 452 4.34 6.30 8.97
CA HIS A 452 4.00 6.23 7.54
C HIS A 452 4.98 7.08 6.70
N ARG A 453 5.23 8.34 7.11
CA ARG A 453 6.20 9.21 6.47
C ARG A 453 7.61 8.90 6.98
N PRO A 454 8.61 8.81 6.09
CA PRO A 454 9.99 8.54 6.48
C PRO A 454 10.61 9.75 7.19
N LEU A 455 11.54 9.47 8.12
CA LEU A 455 12.32 10.50 8.83
C LEU A 455 13.61 10.86 8.10
N PHE A 456 14.20 9.87 7.42
CA PHE A 456 15.50 9.98 6.76
C PHE A 456 15.49 9.44 5.33
N GLY A 457 14.30 9.34 4.73
CA GLY A 457 14.17 8.88 3.35
C GLY A 457 14.70 9.96 2.41
N LEU A 458 15.22 9.53 1.27
CA LEU A 458 15.91 10.37 0.30
C LEU A 458 15.24 10.31 -1.06
N THR A 459 15.29 11.42 -1.78
CA THR A 459 14.87 11.50 -3.17
C THR A 459 15.74 12.42 -4.00
N PHE A 460 15.56 12.38 -5.31
CA PHE A 460 16.24 13.21 -6.29
C PHE A 460 15.25 14.11 -7.02
N GLN A 461 15.63 15.33 -7.37
CA GLN A 461 14.89 16.11 -8.37
C GLN A 461 15.86 16.88 -9.26
N ASP A 462 15.51 17.03 -10.54
CA ASP A 462 16.14 17.98 -11.45
C ASP A 462 15.26 19.23 -11.62
N HIS A 463 15.81 20.40 -11.30
CA HIS A 463 15.19 21.71 -11.53
C HIS A 463 15.90 22.47 -12.66
N GLY A 464 16.37 21.78 -13.69
CA GLY A 464 16.98 22.39 -14.88
C GLY A 464 18.32 23.09 -14.61
N SER A 465 18.93 22.84 -13.45
CA SER A 465 20.23 23.40 -13.02
C SER A 465 21.21 22.31 -12.56
N GLY A 466 20.87 21.03 -12.79
CA GLY A 466 21.59 19.87 -12.30
C GLY A 466 20.80 19.18 -11.19
N GLY A 467 20.84 17.84 -11.17
CA GLY A 467 20.13 17.04 -10.18
C GLY A 467 20.57 17.36 -8.75
N GLN A 468 19.63 17.29 -7.80
CA GLN A 468 19.86 17.58 -6.38
C GLN A 468 19.25 16.46 -5.51
N LEU A 469 19.94 16.10 -4.43
CA LEU A 469 19.48 15.11 -3.45
C LEU A 469 18.73 15.80 -2.31
N TYR A 470 17.55 15.29 -1.99
CA TYR A 470 16.66 15.82 -0.97
C TYR A 470 16.32 14.77 0.08
N SER A 471 16.07 15.21 1.31
CA SER A 471 15.43 14.40 2.35
C SER A 471 13.93 14.67 2.38
N PHE A 472 13.14 13.62 2.54
CA PHE A 472 11.70 13.73 2.78
C PHE A 472 11.40 14.35 4.15
N GLN A 473 10.26 15.04 4.22
CA GLN A 473 9.56 15.46 5.43
C GLN A 473 10.46 16.03 6.54
N CYS A 474 11.17 17.12 6.22
CA CYS A 474 12.11 17.75 7.16
C CYS A 474 11.46 18.17 8.49
N GLN A 475 10.15 18.47 8.50
CA GLN A 475 9.37 18.79 9.69
C GLN A 475 9.37 17.63 10.69
N LEU A 476 9.31 16.38 10.24
CA LEU A 476 9.33 15.22 11.13
C LEU A 476 10.71 14.98 11.75
N SER A 477 11.79 15.16 10.98
CA SER A 477 13.14 15.12 11.55
C SER A 477 13.37 16.27 12.53
N ASP A 478 12.91 17.48 12.23
CA ASP A 478 13.05 18.61 13.15
C ASP A 478 12.28 18.41 14.44
N THR A 479 11.08 17.84 14.35
CA THR A 479 10.24 17.57 15.54
C THR A 479 10.78 16.42 16.36
N LEU A 480 11.37 15.39 15.74
CA LEU A 480 12.15 14.39 16.46
C LEU A 480 13.31 15.04 17.22
N ALA A 481 14.06 15.94 16.60
CA ALA A 481 15.16 16.64 17.27
C ALA A 481 14.66 17.50 18.44
N LYS A 482 13.64 18.32 18.20
CA LYS A 482 12.99 19.18 19.21
C LYS A 482 12.35 18.40 20.36
N SER A 483 11.88 17.17 20.10
CA SER A 483 11.31 16.31 21.13
C SER A 483 12.33 15.88 22.19
N ALA A 484 13.63 15.97 21.87
CA ALA A 484 14.76 15.63 22.73
C ALA A 484 14.68 14.20 23.31
N ILE A 485 14.03 13.28 22.59
CA ILE A 485 13.94 11.88 23.01
C ILE A 485 15.25 11.13 22.72
N SER A 486 15.47 10.07 23.49
CA SER A 486 16.53 9.10 23.24
C SER A 486 15.93 7.70 23.37
N LEU A 487 15.79 7.00 22.24
CA LEU A 487 15.19 5.65 22.21
C LEU A 487 16.30 4.61 21.95
N PRO A 488 16.67 3.78 22.95
CA PRO A 488 17.71 2.77 22.77
C PRO A 488 17.19 1.57 21.96
N ASN A 489 18.13 0.76 21.45
CA ASN A 489 17.86 -0.55 20.84
C ASN A 489 16.91 -0.53 19.62
N VAL A 490 16.86 0.58 18.88
CA VAL A 490 16.08 0.71 17.63
C VAL A 490 16.81 -0.01 16.50
N ALA A 491 16.16 -1.03 15.94
CA ALA A 491 16.69 -1.79 14.81
C ALA A 491 16.58 -1.02 13.48
N ALA A 492 15.43 -0.41 13.25
CA ALA A 492 15.18 0.48 12.12
C ALA A 492 13.97 1.39 12.39
N VAL A 493 13.94 2.50 11.67
CA VAL A 493 12.71 3.26 11.37
C VAL A 493 12.10 2.65 10.11
N VAL A 494 10.84 2.25 10.14
CA VAL A 494 10.15 1.54 9.05
C VAL A 494 8.97 2.38 8.58
N SER A 495 8.95 2.70 7.28
CA SER A 495 8.00 3.66 6.70
C SER A 495 7.50 3.27 5.31
N GLY A 496 6.47 3.98 4.84
CA GLY A 496 5.93 3.92 3.49
C GLY A 496 6.02 5.29 2.83
N HIS A 497 4.90 5.78 2.28
CA HIS A 497 4.68 7.12 1.72
C HIS A 497 5.44 7.38 0.41
N PHE A 498 6.75 7.18 0.42
CA PHE A 498 7.51 7.20 -0.82
C PHE A 498 7.25 5.92 -1.59
N HIS A 499 6.65 6.06 -2.78
CA HIS A 499 6.21 4.92 -3.61
C HIS A 499 7.38 4.16 -4.25
N GLY A 500 8.25 3.59 -3.41
CA GLY A 500 9.49 2.94 -3.77
C GLY A 500 10.03 2.16 -2.58
N TRP A 501 11.03 1.33 -2.83
CA TRP A 501 11.78 0.68 -1.76
C TRP A 501 13.10 1.42 -1.56
N GLN A 502 13.45 1.70 -0.30
CA GLN A 502 14.73 2.32 0.03
C GLN A 502 15.23 1.88 1.39
N LEU A 503 16.53 1.67 1.52
CA LEU A 503 17.20 1.54 2.81
C LEU A 503 18.24 2.64 2.93
N VAL A 504 18.22 3.44 3.99
CA VAL A 504 19.27 4.43 4.30
C VAL A 504 19.95 4.03 5.61
N GLU A 505 21.27 3.84 5.57
CA GLU A 505 22.11 3.51 6.72
C GLU A 505 23.16 4.60 6.94
N PHE A 506 23.62 4.73 8.18
CA PHE A 506 24.54 5.77 8.63
C PHE A 506 25.84 5.16 9.15
N GLN A 507 26.96 5.87 8.94
CA GLN A 507 28.29 5.43 9.39
C GLN A 507 28.39 5.41 10.92
N GLU A 508 27.72 6.34 11.59
CA GLU A 508 27.84 6.57 13.02
C GLU A 508 26.77 5.80 13.83
N THR A 509 25.91 6.52 14.56
CA THR A 509 25.07 5.95 15.62
C THR A 509 23.59 5.94 15.31
N ARG A 510 23.14 6.45 14.17
CA ARG A 510 21.72 6.51 13.83
C ARG A 510 21.22 5.15 13.32
N PRO A 511 20.01 4.69 13.75
CA PRO A 511 19.36 3.53 13.16
C PRO A 511 19.10 3.69 11.66
N ALA A 512 18.98 2.58 10.94
CA ALA A 512 18.62 2.60 9.53
C ALA A 512 17.18 3.10 9.33
N GLN A 513 16.92 3.79 8.22
CA GLN A 513 15.58 4.03 7.69
C GLN A 513 15.29 3.00 6.60
N LEU A 514 14.23 2.22 6.76
CA LEU A 514 13.67 1.35 5.74
C LEU A 514 12.36 1.95 5.24
N VAL A 515 12.22 2.07 3.93
CA VAL A 515 11.01 2.52 3.24
C VAL A 515 10.50 1.37 2.37
N VAL A 516 9.23 1.03 2.54
CA VAL A 516 8.54 -0.06 1.82
C VAL A 516 7.18 0.47 1.31
N GLY A 517 7.23 1.46 0.43
CA GLY A 517 6.04 2.02 -0.23
C GLY A 517 5.81 1.48 -1.64
N ASN A 518 6.36 0.30 -1.95
CA ASN A 518 6.36 -0.28 -3.29
C ASN A 518 5.48 -1.53 -3.40
N SER A 519 4.46 -1.71 -2.57
CA SER A 519 3.74 -2.98 -2.52
C SER A 519 2.51 -3.05 -3.42
N GLY A 520 2.05 -1.93 -3.99
CA GLY A 520 0.91 -1.95 -4.90
C GLY A 520 0.63 -0.66 -5.65
N THR A 521 1.03 0.48 -5.10
CA THR A 521 0.69 1.79 -5.66
C THR A 521 1.55 2.20 -6.86
N GLN A 522 1.30 3.35 -7.48
CA GLN A 522 2.07 3.83 -8.62
C GLN A 522 3.46 4.22 -8.13
N LEU A 523 4.47 3.48 -8.59
CA LEU A 523 5.86 3.75 -8.24
C LEU A 523 6.26 5.18 -8.59
N ALA A 524 7.05 5.80 -7.71
CA ALA A 524 7.56 7.16 -7.88
C ALA A 524 8.84 7.21 -8.74
N THR A 525 9.33 6.06 -9.21
CA THR A 525 10.59 5.95 -9.93
C THR A 525 10.49 4.98 -11.12
N PRO A 526 11.23 5.22 -12.23
CA PRO A 526 11.32 4.32 -13.39
C PRO A 526 11.44 2.85 -13.03
N ARG A 527 10.78 2.02 -13.84
CA ARG A 527 10.67 0.58 -13.58
C ARG A 527 11.88 -0.23 -14.03
N ASP A 528 12.81 0.34 -14.79
CA ASP A 528 13.84 -0.41 -15.54
C ASP A 528 14.85 -1.22 -14.70
N GLY A 529 14.57 -1.44 -13.40
CA GLY A 529 15.41 -2.15 -12.45
C GLY A 529 16.74 -1.47 -12.21
N SER A 530 17.00 -0.34 -12.88
CA SER A 530 18.22 0.41 -12.67
C SER A 530 18.14 0.99 -11.26
N PRO A 531 19.17 0.79 -10.44
CA PRO A 531 19.14 1.34 -9.10
C PRO A 531 19.06 2.87 -9.23
N ASN A 532 17.97 3.47 -8.75
CA ASN A 532 17.70 4.90 -8.88
C ASN A 532 18.75 5.67 -8.08
N GLY A 533 19.92 5.97 -8.68
CA GLY A 533 20.85 7.07 -8.40
C GLY A 533 21.45 7.26 -7.01
N ILE A 534 20.78 6.81 -5.95
CA ILE A 534 21.00 7.20 -4.56
C ILE A 534 22.20 6.45 -3.95
N PHE A 535 22.81 5.52 -4.68
CA PHE A 535 24.11 4.91 -4.34
C PHE A 535 25.22 5.97 -4.16
N ARG A 536 25.06 7.17 -4.72
CA ARG A 536 25.97 8.31 -4.53
C ARG A 536 25.68 9.17 -3.29
N ALA A 537 24.70 8.81 -2.46
CA ALA A 537 24.51 9.46 -1.16
C ALA A 537 25.58 9.04 -0.15
N HIS A 538 26.34 7.97 -0.42
CA HIS A 538 27.45 7.53 0.43
C HIS A 538 28.42 8.67 0.77
N GLY A 539 28.68 8.86 2.06
CA GLY A 539 29.58 9.88 2.60
C GLY A 539 28.97 11.29 2.68
N ARG A 540 27.73 11.49 2.22
CA ARG A 540 27.04 12.78 2.37
C ARG A 540 26.45 12.90 3.78
N PRO A 541 26.59 14.07 4.43
CA PRO A 541 25.98 14.30 5.72
C PRO A 541 24.46 14.48 5.57
N LEU A 542 23.71 13.83 6.46
CA LEU A 542 22.28 14.05 6.67
C LEU A 542 22.08 14.30 8.16
N LEU A 543 21.77 15.54 8.54
CA LEU A 543 21.57 15.96 9.93
C LEU A 543 22.69 15.48 10.88
N GLY A 544 23.94 15.76 10.51
CA GLY A 544 25.10 15.50 11.38
C GLY A 544 25.72 14.10 11.29
N GLN A 545 25.19 13.20 10.47
CA GLN A 545 25.75 11.85 10.27
C GLN A 545 25.90 11.52 8.80
N ASN A 546 26.98 10.83 8.45
CA ASN A 546 27.27 10.46 7.08
C ASN A 546 26.49 9.20 6.69
N ILE A 547 25.89 9.23 5.50
CA ILE A 547 25.22 8.06 4.93
C ILE A 547 26.28 7.01 4.55
N SER A 548 26.13 5.77 5.01
CA SER A 548 27.00 4.64 4.67
C SER A 548 26.45 3.77 3.54
N HIS A 549 25.13 3.75 3.35
CA HIS A 549 24.50 2.93 2.33
C HIS A 549 23.08 3.43 2.07
N SER A 550 22.63 3.38 0.83
CA SER A 550 21.36 4.01 0.43
C SER A 550 20.70 3.39 -0.81
N PRO A 551 20.59 2.05 -0.94
CA PRO A 551 20.00 1.43 -2.11
C PRO A 551 18.53 1.82 -2.23
N THR A 552 18.10 2.06 -3.46
CA THR A 552 16.72 2.42 -3.81
C THR A 552 16.31 1.60 -5.01
N VAL A 553 15.11 1.02 -4.96
CA VAL A 553 14.59 0.11 -5.98
C VAL A 553 13.18 0.56 -6.39
N GLY A 554 13.00 0.72 -7.69
CA GLY A 554 11.75 1.10 -8.35
C GLY A 554 10.97 -0.10 -8.88
N GLU A 555 10.81 -1.14 -8.08
CA GLU A 555 10.09 -2.37 -8.45
C GLU A 555 9.04 -2.70 -7.38
N PHE A 556 7.97 -3.40 -7.75
CA PHE A 556 6.98 -3.85 -6.78
C PHE A 556 7.55 -4.92 -5.86
N GLY A 557 7.22 -4.88 -4.56
CA GLY A 557 7.84 -5.82 -3.63
C GLY A 557 7.37 -5.74 -2.19
N TRP A 558 8.10 -6.46 -1.34
CA TRP A 558 7.90 -6.49 0.11
C TRP A 558 9.24 -6.74 0.81
N SER A 559 9.27 -6.52 2.13
CA SER A 559 10.44 -6.82 2.96
C SER A 559 10.13 -7.88 4.01
N LEU A 560 11.14 -8.67 4.36
CA LEU A 560 11.14 -9.62 5.47
C LEU A 560 12.18 -9.17 6.50
N LEU A 561 11.76 -9.04 7.75
CA LEU A 561 12.61 -8.82 8.91
C LEU A 561 12.70 -10.13 9.69
N ASP A 562 13.77 -10.88 9.49
CA ASP A 562 14.08 -12.08 10.27
C ASP A 562 14.73 -11.67 11.59
N VAL A 563 14.02 -11.96 12.67
CA VAL A 563 14.38 -11.63 14.04
C VAL A 563 14.66 -12.87 14.88
N SER A 564 14.86 -14.02 14.24
CA SER A 564 15.16 -15.28 14.90
C SER A 564 16.48 -15.26 15.67
N GLY A 565 17.43 -14.43 15.24
CA GLY A 565 18.69 -14.17 15.93
C GLY A 565 18.57 -13.17 17.08
N GLU A 566 19.40 -13.35 18.11
CA GLU A 566 19.37 -12.54 19.34
C GLU A 566 20.06 -11.16 19.19
N THR A 567 20.97 -11.00 18.22
CA THR A 567 21.83 -9.81 18.15
C THR A 567 21.30 -8.73 17.22
N ASN A 568 21.19 -8.98 15.91
CA ASN A 568 20.73 -7.99 14.95
C ASN A 568 19.77 -8.65 13.95
N PRO A 569 18.62 -8.02 13.63
CA PRO A 569 17.72 -8.54 12.61
C PRO A 569 18.39 -8.62 11.24
N LYS A 570 17.98 -9.60 10.45
CA LYS A 570 18.32 -9.68 9.03
C LYS A 570 17.12 -9.20 8.23
N MET A 571 17.32 -8.18 7.40
CA MET A 571 16.34 -7.71 6.44
C MET A 571 16.64 -8.33 5.08
N SER A 572 15.60 -8.82 4.42
CA SER A 572 15.60 -9.24 3.02
C SER A 572 14.50 -8.49 2.27
N ALA A 573 14.83 -7.87 1.13
CA ALA A 573 13.85 -7.26 0.23
C ALA A 573 13.68 -8.11 -1.02
N PHE A 574 12.43 -8.30 -1.43
CA PHE A 574 12.03 -9.11 -2.58
C PHE A 574 11.26 -8.25 -3.56
N PHE A 575 11.53 -8.43 -4.84
CA PHE A 575 10.94 -7.64 -5.91
C PHE A 575 10.27 -8.56 -6.95
N LEU A 576 9.19 -8.09 -7.56
CA LEU A 576 8.49 -8.78 -8.63
C LEU A 576 9.26 -8.58 -9.93
N ALA A 577 9.49 -9.69 -10.65
CA ALA A 577 10.00 -9.62 -12.02
C ALA A 577 8.95 -8.98 -12.94
N ASP A 578 9.42 -8.12 -13.82
CA ASP A 578 8.66 -7.56 -14.94
C ASP A 578 8.94 -8.41 -16.20
N GLU A 579 8.00 -8.45 -17.13
CA GLU A 579 8.21 -9.14 -18.42
C GLU A 579 9.25 -8.43 -19.29
N ASP A 580 9.47 -7.13 -19.06
CA ASP A 580 10.29 -6.26 -19.88
C ASP A 580 11.75 -6.13 -19.37
N PHE A 581 12.10 -6.63 -18.17
CA PHE A 581 13.48 -6.61 -17.61
C PHE A 581 13.72 -7.66 -16.52
N GLU A 582 14.99 -8.03 -16.30
CA GLU A 582 15.38 -8.94 -15.21
C GLU A 582 15.17 -8.26 -13.84
N SER A 583 14.51 -8.96 -12.90
CA SER A 583 14.24 -8.44 -11.55
C SER A 583 15.52 -8.06 -10.81
N THR A 584 15.48 -6.97 -10.05
CA THR A 584 16.56 -6.63 -9.10
C THR A 584 16.81 -7.83 -8.17
N PRO A 585 18.08 -8.25 -7.97
CA PRO A 585 18.42 -9.31 -7.03
C PRO A 585 17.92 -8.98 -5.62
N GLU A 586 17.55 -10.02 -4.86
CA GLU A 586 17.17 -9.86 -3.46
C GLU A 586 18.25 -9.08 -2.69
N ILE A 587 17.82 -8.07 -1.93
CA ILE A 587 18.74 -7.27 -1.11
C ILE A 587 18.71 -7.82 0.31
N HIS A 588 19.88 -8.22 0.82
CA HIS A 588 20.02 -8.73 2.18
C HIS A 588 20.92 -7.83 3.03
N ARG A 589 20.46 -7.45 4.22
CA ARG A 589 21.19 -6.57 5.13
C ARG A 589 21.01 -6.99 6.58
N THR A 590 22.03 -6.77 7.40
CA THR A 590 21.91 -6.89 8.85
C THR A 590 21.63 -5.52 9.44
N LEU A 591 20.49 -5.36 10.09
CA LEU A 591 20.09 -4.11 10.71
C LEU A 591 20.75 -3.98 12.08
N VAL A 592 21.70 -3.05 12.21
CA VAL A 592 22.40 -2.83 13.48
C VAL A 592 21.51 -2.01 14.40
N ARG A 593 21.21 -2.56 15.58
CA ARG A 593 20.46 -1.84 16.61
C ARG A 593 21.26 -0.64 17.13
N ARG A 594 20.61 0.51 17.21
CA ARG A 594 21.22 1.78 17.60
C ARG A 594 20.29 2.61 18.47
N THR A 595 20.80 3.68 19.05
CA THR A 595 19.97 4.66 19.77
C THR A 595 19.42 5.67 18.77
N LEU A 596 18.10 5.78 18.66
CA LEU A 596 17.48 6.88 17.93
C LEU A 596 17.52 8.13 18.81
N GLN A 597 18.39 9.06 18.43
CA GLN A 597 18.48 10.39 19.00
C GLN A 597 18.93 11.33 17.88
N LEU A 598 18.30 12.49 17.79
CA LEU A 598 18.62 13.51 16.81
C LEU A 598 18.83 14.84 17.56
N ASN A 599 19.96 15.48 17.33
CA ASN A 599 20.33 16.73 18.00
C ASN A 599 20.44 17.91 17.01
N GLU A 600 20.25 17.64 15.71
CA GLU A 600 20.34 18.64 14.64
C GLU A 600 18.98 18.80 13.97
N THR A 601 18.66 20.04 13.62
CA THR A 601 17.50 20.45 12.83
C THR A 601 17.97 20.96 11.46
N TRP A 602 17.06 20.98 10.48
CA TRP A 602 17.29 21.61 9.17
C TRP A 602 17.35 23.13 9.28
N ALA A 603 16.47 23.73 10.09
CA ALA A 603 16.55 25.14 10.46
C ALA A 603 17.83 25.38 11.27
N ARG A 604 18.68 26.30 10.80
CA ARG A 604 19.93 26.71 11.46
C ARG A 604 19.76 27.94 12.34
#